data_AF-A0A3D1ME34-F1
#
_entry.id   AF-A0A3D1ME34-F1
#
_cell.length_a   1.000
_cell.length_b   1.000
_cell.length_c   1.000
_cell.angle_alpha   90.00
_cell.angle_beta   90.00
_cell.angle_gamma   90.00
#
_symmetry.space_group_name_H-M   'P 1'
#
loop_
_entity.id
_entity.type
_entity.pdbx_description
1 polymer ?
#
loop_
_entity_poly.entity_id
_entity_poly.type
_entity_poly.pdbx_seq_one_letter_code
_entity_poly.pdbx_strand_id
1 'polypeptide(L)'
;MNNSSQQHFDLQNTQRAFAYLSDKQLRRMSRLFKLMGSKALTLIGGKLAKFSLRIGLPIPYYFKNLLYRQFCGGENLEECSNVAQECALRNILINLHYGI
;
A
#
# COMPACT_ATOMS: atom_id res chain seq x y z
N MET A 1 1.90 16.55 41.82
CA MET A 1 2.19 16.93 40.41
C MET A 1 2.71 15.69 39.67
N ASN A 2 1.87 15.00 38.91
CA ASN A 2 2.27 14.46 37.60
C ASN A 2 1.01 14.02 36.83
N ASN A 3 0.51 14.93 36.00
CA ASN A 3 -0.62 14.67 35.11
C ASN A 3 -0.03 14.31 33.75
N SER A 4 0.36 13.04 33.59
CA SER A 4 0.71 12.49 32.28
C SER A 4 -0.56 11.94 31.66
N SER A 5 -1.30 12.83 30.98
CA SER A 5 -2.47 12.50 30.18
C SER A 5 -2.16 11.31 29.29
N GLN A 6 -2.67 10.13 29.63
CA GLN A 6 -2.58 8.96 28.77
C GLN A 6 -3.31 9.30 27.47
N GLN A 7 -2.55 9.62 26.42
CA GLN A 7 -3.07 9.79 25.08
C GLN A 7 -3.68 8.43 24.67
N HIS A 8 -5.01 8.36 24.65
CA HIS A 8 -5.73 7.18 24.17
C HIS A 8 -5.40 6.98 22.68
N PHE A 9 -4.53 6.00 22.40
CA PHE A 9 -4.08 5.68 21.05
C PHE A 9 -5.05 4.67 20.41
N ASP A 10 -5.97 5.17 19.60
CA ASP A 10 -6.90 4.33 18.85
C ASP A 10 -6.23 3.79 17.57
N LEU A 11 -5.83 2.52 17.64
CA LEU A 11 -5.25 1.75 16.53
C LEU A 11 -6.25 1.48 15.40
N GLN A 12 -7.56 1.60 15.64
CA GLN A 12 -8.60 1.37 14.64
C GLN A 12 -8.94 2.63 13.84
N ASN A 13 -8.31 3.76 14.17
CA ASN A 13 -8.54 5.02 13.46
C ASN A 13 -7.86 5.04 12.07
N THR A 14 -8.52 4.38 11.12
CA THR A 14 -8.08 4.30 9.72
C THR A 14 -8.05 5.68 9.05
N GLN A 15 -8.89 6.62 9.46
CA GLN A 15 -8.89 7.98 8.94
C GLN A 15 -7.53 8.66 9.20
N ARG A 16 -6.99 8.53 10.41
CA ARG A 16 -5.68 9.06 10.76
C ARG A 16 -4.56 8.28 10.09
N ALA A 17 -4.66 6.95 10.03
CA ALA A 17 -3.66 6.08 9.41
C ALA A 17 -3.47 6.37 7.91
N PHE A 18 -4.55 6.69 7.19
CA PHE A 18 -4.51 6.97 5.75
C PHE A 18 -4.58 8.47 5.41
N ALA A 19 -4.37 9.36 6.39
CA ALA A 19 -4.49 10.80 6.17
C ALA A 19 -3.46 11.35 5.16
N TYR A 20 -2.37 10.63 4.90
CA TYR A 20 -1.36 10.96 3.89
C TYR A 20 -1.77 10.63 2.45
N LEU A 21 -2.94 10.02 2.24
CA LEU A 21 -3.46 9.63 0.93
C LEU A 21 -4.60 10.53 0.48
N SER A 22 -4.66 10.82 -0.82
CA SER A 22 -5.80 11.49 -1.45
C SER A 22 -6.99 10.55 -1.66
N ASP A 23 -8.19 11.11 -1.80
CA ASP A 23 -9.39 10.32 -2.08
C ASP A 23 -9.29 9.48 -3.36
N LYS A 24 -8.57 9.98 -4.37
CA LYS A 24 -8.33 9.24 -5.61
C LYS A 24 -7.49 8.00 -5.34
N GLN A 25 -6.47 8.11 -4.48
CA GLN A 25 -5.67 6.98 -4.04
C GLN A 25 -6.55 6.00 -3.25
N LEU A 26 -7.29 6.47 -2.24
CA LEU A 26 -8.19 5.63 -1.43
C LEU A 26 -9.21 4.84 -2.27
N ARG A 27 -9.85 5.49 -3.24
CA ARG A 27 -10.78 4.79 -4.16
C ARG A 27 -10.08 3.76 -5.04
N ARG A 28 -8.83 4.01 -5.46
CA ARG A 28 -8.02 3.04 -6.20
C ARG A 28 -7.65 1.84 -5.31
N MET A 29 -7.21 2.08 -4.08
CA MET A 29 -6.92 1.04 -3.08
C MET A 29 -8.14 0.15 -2.85
N SER A 30 -9.30 0.76 -2.58
CA SER A 30 -10.55 0.05 -2.31
C SER A 30 -10.94 -0.86 -3.48
N ARG A 31 -10.83 -0.37 -4.72
CA ARG A 31 -11.11 -1.20 -5.91
C ARG A 31 -10.12 -2.36 -6.03
N LEU A 32 -8.83 -2.12 -5.83
CA LEU A 32 -7.82 -3.18 -5.91
C LEU A 32 -8.08 -4.28 -4.88
N PHE A 33 -8.34 -3.92 -3.62
CA PHE A 33 -8.65 -4.91 -2.58
C PHE A 33 -9.95 -5.68 -2.86
N LYS A 34 -10.98 -5.02 -3.40
CA LYS A 34 -12.20 -5.71 -3.85
C LYS A 34 -11.91 -6.73 -4.96
N LEU A 35 -11.03 -6.40 -5.90
CA LEU A 35 -10.62 -7.33 -6.97
C LEU A 35 -9.85 -8.52 -6.38
N MET A 36 -8.93 -8.28 -5.45
CA MET A 36 -8.15 -9.35 -4.79
C MET A 36 -9.01 -10.26 -3.89
N GLY A 37 -10.05 -9.71 -3.28
CA GLY A 37 -11.01 -10.47 -2.45
C GLY A 37 -11.94 -11.38 -3.26
N SER A 38 -12.01 -11.21 -4.59
CA SER A 38 -12.84 -12.06 -5.45
C SER A 38 -12.10 -13.35 -5.82
N LYS A 39 -12.55 -14.48 -5.27
CA LYS A 39 -11.97 -15.81 -5.54
C LYS A 39 -11.94 -16.16 -7.03
N ALA A 40 -13.02 -15.86 -7.76
CA ALA A 40 -13.11 -16.12 -9.19
C ALA A 40 -12.07 -15.30 -9.98
N LEU A 41 -11.94 -14.01 -9.66
CA LEU A 41 -11.02 -13.11 -10.33
C LEU A 41 -9.56 -13.46 -10.04
N THR A 42 -9.24 -13.81 -8.81
CA THR A 42 -7.90 -14.26 -8.41
C THR A 42 -7.49 -15.57 -9.09
N LEU A 43 -8.43 -16.52 -9.24
CA LEU A 43 -8.16 -17.78 -9.96
C LEU A 43 -7.91 -17.56 -11.46
N ILE A 44 -8.75 -16.73 -12.11
CA ILE A 44 -8.58 -16.39 -13.53
C ILE A 44 -7.28 -15.61 -13.74
N GLY A 45 -7.03 -14.60 -12.90
CA GLY A 45 -5.83 -13.78 -12.94
C GLY A 45 -4.55 -14.61 -12.80
N GLY A 46 -4.53 -15.59 -11.90
CA GLY A 46 -3.39 -16.50 -11.73
C GLY A 46 -3.11 -17.36 -12.97
N LYS A 47 -4.16 -17.88 -13.63
CA LYS A 47 -4.02 -18.63 -14.90
C LYS A 47 -3.51 -17.74 -16.03
N LEU A 48 -4.07 -16.53 -16.14
CA LEU A 48 -3.69 -15.56 -17.16
C LEU A 48 -2.25 -15.08 -16.97
N ALA A 49 -1.82 -14.84 -15.73
CA ALA A 49 -0.44 -14.47 -15.41
C ALA A 49 0.53 -15.58 -15.81
N LYS A 50 0.25 -16.84 -15.46
CA LYS A 50 1.07 -17.99 -15.89
C LYS A 50 1.13 -18.13 -17.41
N PHE A 51 -0.01 -17.97 -18.09
CA PHE A 51 -0.05 -18.02 -19.55
C PHE A 51 0.79 -16.90 -20.17
N SER A 52 0.67 -15.69 -19.64
CA SER A 52 1.36 -14.52 -20.17
C SER A 52 2.87 -14.59 -19.98
N LEU A 53 3.33 -15.14 -18.85
CA LEU A 53 4.75 -15.44 -18.64
C LEU A 53 5.27 -16.49 -19.62
N ARG A 54 4.47 -17.50 -19.98
CA ARG A 54 4.85 -18.52 -20.97
C ARG A 54 5.01 -17.96 -22.38
N ILE A 55 4.27 -16.91 -22.73
CA ILE A 55 4.36 -16.27 -24.06
C ILE A 55 5.29 -15.04 -24.08
N GLY A 56 6.04 -14.79 -23.00
CA GLY A 56 7.05 -13.74 -22.93
C GLY A 56 6.50 -12.31 -22.81
N LEU A 57 5.23 -12.14 -22.40
CA LEU A 57 4.67 -10.80 -22.19
C LEU A 57 5.32 -10.12 -20.97
N PRO A 58 5.67 -8.82 -21.06
CA PRO A 58 6.19 -8.02 -19.95
C PRO A 58 5.09 -7.61 -18.96
N ILE A 59 4.36 -8.60 -18.44
CA ILE A 59 3.38 -8.52 -17.36
C ILE A 59 3.93 -7.89 -16.07
N PRO A 60 5.23 -8.06 -15.70
CA PRO A 60 5.74 -7.53 -14.43
C PRO A 60 5.53 -6.03 -14.28
N TYR A 61 5.61 -5.25 -15.37
CA TYR A 61 5.51 -3.79 -15.30
C TYR A 61 4.13 -3.29 -14.82
N TYR A 62 3.05 -3.93 -15.28
CA TYR A 62 1.69 -3.55 -14.87
C TYR A 62 1.39 -3.98 -13.44
N PHE A 63 1.80 -5.19 -13.06
CA PHE A 63 1.63 -5.69 -11.70
C PHE A 63 2.47 -4.90 -10.70
N LYS A 64 3.67 -4.49 -11.09
CA LYS A 64 4.55 -3.59 -10.32
C LYS A 64 3.83 -2.29 -9.98
N ASN A 65 3.34 -1.56 -10.97
CA ASN A 65 2.63 -0.30 -10.76
C ASN A 65 1.28 -0.43 -10.00
N LEU A 66 0.69 -1.63 -9.98
CA LEU A 66 -0.60 -1.88 -9.33
C LEU A 66 -0.46 -2.37 -7.89
N LEU A 67 0.47 -3.30 -7.62
CA LEU A 67 0.69 -3.92 -6.31
C LEU A 67 1.78 -3.20 -5.51
N TYR A 68 2.95 -2.90 -6.08
CA TYR A 68 4.06 -2.36 -5.30
C TYR A 68 3.71 -1.00 -4.70
N ARG A 69 3.04 -0.13 -5.48
CA ARG A 69 2.57 1.16 -4.97
C ARG A 69 1.58 1.05 -3.80
N GLN A 70 0.97 -0.12 -3.63
CA GLN A 70 -0.03 -0.39 -2.60
C GLN A 70 0.56 -1.02 -1.34
N PHE A 71 1.62 -1.81 -1.48
CA PHE A 71 2.20 -2.62 -0.41
C PHE A 71 3.59 -2.15 0.01
N CYS A 72 4.28 -1.39 -0.83
CA CYS A 72 5.63 -0.90 -0.59
C CYS A 72 5.63 0.63 -0.49
N GLY A 73 6.45 1.18 0.40
CA GLY A 73 6.67 2.62 0.52
C GLY A 73 7.50 3.23 -0.62
N GLY A 74 8.11 2.40 -1.45
CA GLY A 74 9.03 2.76 -2.53
C GLY A 74 9.90 1.56 -2.89
N GLU A 75 10.53 1.58 -4.06
CA GLU A 75 11.45 0.51 -4.49
C GLU A 75 12.91 0.77 -4.10
N ASN A 76 13.20 2.01 -3.75
CA ASN A 76 14.49 2.46 -3.26
C ASN A 76 14.29 3.40 -2.08
N LEU A 77 15.39 3.71 -1.40
CA LEU A 77 15.36 4.52 -0.18
C LEU A 77 14.84 5.95 -0.44
N GLU A 78 15.09 6.49 -1.63
CA GLU A 78 14.67 7.84 -2.01
C GLU A 78 13.14 7.92 -2.16
N GLU A 79 12.53 6.96 -2.85
CA GLU A 79 11.07 6.86 -2.94
C GLU A 79 10.41 6.66 -1.58
N CYS A 80 10.97 5.79 -0.73
CA CYS A 80 10.52 5.61 0.64
C CYS A 80 10.61 6.88 1.48
N SER A 81 11.67 7.69 1.27
CA SER A 81 11.87 8.96 1.95
C SER A 81 10.77 9.96 1.62
N ASN A 82 10.32 10.03 0.37
CA ASN A 82 9.21 10.90 -0.03
C ASN A 82 7.91 10.54 0.71
N VAL A 83 7.60 9.25 0.85
CA VAL A 83 6.43 8.80 1.62
C VAL A 83 6.61 9.10 3.11
N ALA A 84 7.81 8.94 3.65
CA ALA A 84 8.12 9.27 5.03
C ALA A 84 7.88 10.75 5.35
N GLN A 85 8.27 11.66 4.45
CA GLN A 85 8.05 13.10 4.59
C GLN A 85 6.57 13.45 4.60
N GLU A 86 5.77 12.89 3.69
CA GLU A 86 4.31 13.09 3.65
C GLU A 86 3.61 12.61 4.93
N CYS A 87 4.05 11.47 5.47
CA CYS A 87 3.57 10.95 6.74
C CYS A 87 3.98 11.86 7.92
N ALA A 88 5.23 12.34 7.92
CA ALA A 88 5.75 13.22 8.96
C ALA A 88 4.99 14.55 9.05
N LEU A 89 4.66 15.17 7.90
CA LEU A 89 3.84 16.39 7.82
C LEU A 89 2.45 16.22 8.49
N ARG A 90 1.97 14.98 8.60
CA ARG A 90 0.65 14.65 9.17
C ARG A 90 0.74 13.98 10.53
N ASN A 91 1.91 14.01 11.17
CA ASN A 91 2.18 13.37 12.46
C ASN A 91 1.86 11.87 12.47
N ILE A 92 2.21 11.18 11.38
CA ILE A 92 2.10 9.72 11.24
C ILE A 92 3.52 9.15 11.35
N LEU A 93 3.73 8.29 12.35
CA LEU A 93 4.99 7.56 12.50
C LEU A 93 5.02 6.39 11.51
N ILE A 94 6.19 6.14 10.92
CA ILE A 94 6.42 5.02 10.02
C ILE A 94 7.53 4.13 10.54
N ASN A 95 7.46 2.85 10.18
CA ASN A 95 8.57 1.91 10.34
C ASN A 95 9.00 1.45 8.96
N LEU A 96 10.30 1.52 8.66
CA LEU A 96 10.85 1.07 7.40
C LEU A 96 11.28 -0.40 7.51
N HIS A 97 10.53 -1.27 6.84
CA HIS A 97 10.91 -2.67 6.62
C HIS A 97 11.51 -2.82 5.22
N TYR A 98 12.82 -3.05 5.14
CA TYR A 98 13.51 -3.30 3.88
C TYR A 98 13.40 -4.79 3.50
N GLY A 99 12.79 -5.07 2.35
CA GLY A 99 12.68 -6.42 1.80
C GLY A 99 13.94 -6.79 1.01
N ILE A 100 14.67 -7.80 1.49
CA ILE A 100 15.77 -8.45 0.76
C ILE A 100 15.26 -9.57 -0.15
#